data_AF-A0A327Z919-F1
#
_entry.id   AF-A0A327Z919-F1
#
_cell.length_a   1.000
_cell.length_b   1.000
_cell.length_c   1.000
_cell.angle_alpha   90.00
_cell.angle_beta   90.00
_cell.angle_gamma   90.00
#
_symmetry.space_group_name_H-M   'P 1'
#
loop_
_entity.id
_entity.type
_entity.pdbx_description
1 polymer ?
#
loop_
_entity_poly.entity_id
_entity_poly.type
_entity_poly.pdbx_seq_one_letter_code
_entity_poly.pdbx_strand_id
1 'polypeptide(L)'
;MASTVRRAGSVPLLGLLVIIAGAIFLVAGTVAYSTVSTTLSDQRITVSDDAAYFAGQHISQPWEAYAEAMVIADHASEMAGGKTYAELPRDDPNRESVMTASFLQASLFTSVVAFGVALLAAGLGVVLVLTGIALRRLARA
;
A
#
# COMPACT_ATOMS: atom_id res chain seq x y z
N MET A 1 -31.64 -35.28 -38.30
CA MET A 1 -31.70 -34.43 -37.09
C MET A 1 -30.36 -33.73 -36.93
N ALA A 2 -30.23 -32.52 -37.47
CA ALA A 2 -29.01 -31.73 -37.33
C ALA A 2 -29.01 -31.03 -35.98
N SER A 3 -27.89 -31.16 -35.26
CA SER A 3 -27.63 -30.60 -33.94
C SER A 3 -27.59 -29.08 -33.97
N THR A 4 -28.62 -28.42 -33.44
CA THR A 4 -28.59 -26.99 -33.12
C THR A 4 -27.90 -26.80 -31.77
N VAL A 5 -26.57 -26.90 -31.75
CA VAL A 5 -25.79 -26.33 -30.65
C VAL A 5 -25.91 -24.81 -30.80
N ARG A 6 -26.81 -24.17 -30.03
CA ARG A 6 -26.74 -22.71 -29.84
C ARG A 6 -25.34 -22.41 -29.33
N ARG A 7 -24.50 -21.79 -30.16
CA ARG A 7 -23.25 -21.18 -29.71
C ARG A 7 -23.63 -19.96 -28.87
N ALA A 8 -24.10 -20.19 -27.65
CA ALA A 8 -24.38 -19.13 -26.69
C ALA A 8 -23.05 -18.38 -26.50
N GLY A 9 -22.99 -17.12 -26.93
CA GLY A 9 -21.75 -16.35 -26.95
C GLY A 9 -21.13 -16.28 -25.57
N SER A 10 -20.07 -17.06 -25.33
CA SER A 10 -19.36 -17.08 -24.04
C SER A 10 -18.59 -15.78 -23.79
N VAL A 11 -18.18 -15.08 -24.85
CA VAL A 11 -17.41 -13.82 -24.79
C VAL A 11 -18.14 -12.69 -24.04
N PRO A 12 -19.41 -12.34 -24.34
CA PRO A 12 -20.11 -11.27 -23.60
C PRO A 12 -20.34 -11.61 -22.12
N LEU A 13 -20.53 -12.91 -21.78
CA LEU A 13 -20.64 -13.36 -20.39
C LEU A 13 -19.30 -13.23 -19.67
N LEU A 14 -18.20 -13.71 -20.28
CA LEU A 14 -16.85 -13.57 -19.74
C LEU A 14 -16.48 -12.10 -19.53
N GLY A 15 -16.79 -11.23 -20.49
CA GLY A 15 -16.57 -9.79 -20.35
C GLY A 15 -17.35 -9.17 -19.19
N LEU A 16 -18.58 -9.63 -18.91
CA LEU A 16 -19.33 -9.20 -17.73
C LEU A 16 -18.66 -9.68 -16.44
N LEU A 17 -18.21 -10.93 -16.38
CA LEU A 17 -17.52 -11.47 -15.20
C LEU A 17 -16.21 -10.72 -14.91
N VAL A 18 -15.43 -10.37 -15.94
CA VAL A 18 -14.20 -9.57 -15.77
C VAL A 18 -14.52 -8.17 -15.24
N ILE A 19 -15.60 -7.53 -15.71
CA ILE A 19 -16.04 -6.23 -15.17
C ILE A 19 -16.39 -6.36 -13.69
N ILE A 20 -17.15 -7.39 -13.30
CA ILE A 20 -17.55 -7.61 -11.91
C ILE A 20 -16.30 -7.83 -11.03
N ALA A 21 -15.38 -8.69 -11.47
CA ALA A 21 -14.12 -8.91 -10.77
C ALA A 21 -13.33 -7.60 -10.62
N GLY A 22 -13.19 -6.83 -11.70
CA GLY A 22 -12.52 -5.53 -11.65
C GLY A 22 -13.16 -4.53 -10.69
N ALA A 23 -14.50 -4.45 -10.68
CA ALA A 23 -15.23 -3.60 -9.75
C ALA A 23 -15.00 -4.01 -8.29
N ILE A 24 -14.98 -5.30 -7.99
CA ILE A 24 -14.67 -5.83 -6.65
C ILE A 24 -13.25 -5.41 -6.23
N PHE A 25 -12.25 -5.61 -7.09
CA PHE A 25 -10.87 -5.21 -6.81
C PHE A 25 -10.72 -3.69 -6.61
N LEU A 26 -11.40 -2.90 -7.43
CA LEU A 26 -11.41 -1.43 -7.31
C LEU A 26 -11.94 -0.98 -5.93
N VAL A 27 -13.10 -1.52 -5.53
CA VAL A 27 -13.72 -1.20 -4.24
C VAL A 27 -12.86 -1.70 -3.09
N ALA A 28 -12.39 -2.95 -3.14
CA ALA A 28 -11.57 -3.54 -2.09
C ALA A 28 -10.26 -2.76 -1.88
N GLY A 29 -9.56 -2.40 -2.95
CA GLY A 29 -8.34 -1.59 -2.86
C GLY A 29 -8.59 -0.20 -2.28
N THR A 30 -9.67 0.46 -2.71
CA THR A 30 -10.04 1.79 -2.18
C THR A 30 -10.39 1.73 -0.69
N VAL A 31 -11.17 0.73 -0.28
CA VAL A 31 -11.52 0.51 1.13
C VAL A 31 -10.25 0.24 1.94
N ALA A 32 -9.39 -0.67 1.48
CA ALA A 32 -8.13 -0.99 2.16
C ALA A 32 -7.25 0.26 2.34
N TYR A 33 -7.11 1.09 1.30
CA TYR A 33 -6.36 2.35 1.38
C TYR A 33 -6.96 3.26 2.46
N SER A 34 -8.28 3.45 2.44
CA SER A 34 -8.96 4.30 3.41
C SER A 34 -8.78 3.80 4.84
N THR A 35 -8.84 2.48 5.05
CA THR A 35 -8.64 1.87 6.38
C THR A 35 -7.23 2.15 6.90
N VAL A 36 -6.18 1.94 6.08
CA VAL A 36 -4.80 2.23 6.49
C VAL A 36 -4.63 3.71 6.82
N SER A 37 -5.17 4.60 5.98
CA SER A 37 -5.11 6.05 6.21
C SER A 37 -5.78 6.46 7.53
N THR A 38 -6.98 5.93 7.80
CA THR A 38 -7.67 6.20 9.07
C THR A 38 -6.93 5.63 10.27
N THR A 39 -6.39 4.41 10.18
CA THR A 39 -5.65 3.79 11.28
C THR A 39 -4.40 4.59 11.63
N LEU A 40 -3.66 5.09 10.64
CA LEU A 40 -2.51 5.97 10.88
C LEU A 40 -2.93 7.31 11.48
N SER A 41 -3.95 7.94 10.91
CA SER A 41 -4.46 9.23 11.39
C SER A 41 -4.93 9.15 12.85
N ASP A 42 -5.53 8.03 13.26
CA ASP A 42 -6.01 7.82 14.63
C ASP A 42 -4.87 7.75 15.66
N GLN A 43 -3.66 7.38 15.24
CA GLN A 43 -2.49 7.39 16.13
C GLN A 43 -1.99 8.80 16.46
N ARG A 44 -2.44 9.83 15.73
CA ARG A 44 -2.04 11.24 15.89
C ARG A 44 -0.52 11.45 15.92
N ILE A 45 0.22 10.59 15.23
CA ILE A 45 1.66 10.76 15.05
C ILE A 45 1.86 11.87 14.01
N THR A 46 2.80 12.76 14.27
CA THR A 46 3.23 13.80 13.33
C THR A 46 4.63 13.48 12.85
N VAL A 47 4.92 13.86 11.61
CA VAL A 47 6.28 13.85 11.10
C VAL A 47 7.12 14.83 11.94
N SER A 48 8.31 14.40 12.34
CA SER A 48 9.24 15.20 13.14
C SER A 48 9.51 16.59 12.53
N ASP A 49 9.70 17.59 13.38
CA ASP A 49 9.88 18.99 12.96
C ASP A 49 11.18 19.24 12.18
N ASP A 50 12.17 18.37 12.34
CA ASP A 50 13.45 18.39 11.62
C ASP A 50 13.44 17.57 10.33
N ALA A 51 12.28 17.03 9.94
CA ALA A 51 12.13 16.35 8.66
C ALA A 51 12.32 17.32 7.48
N ALA A 52 13.04 16.88 6.45
CA ALA A 52 13.21 17.66 5.21
C ALA A 52 11.88 17.94 4.47
N TYR A 53 10.90 17.05 4.65
CA TYR A 53 9.59 17.12 4.00
C TYR A 53 8.48 16.76 4.99
N PHE A 54 7.32 17.39 4.84
CA PHE A 54 6.10 17.11 5.62
C PHE A 54 6.23 17.30 7.14
N ALA A 55 7.27 18.00 7.62
CA ALA A 55 7.46 18.33 9.02
C ALA A 55 6.19 18.91 9.66
N GLY A 56 5.83 18.41 10.84
CA GLY A 56 4.64 18.79 11.59
C GLY A 56 3.31 18.32 11.00
N GLN A 57 3.29 17.64 9.84
CA GLN A 57 2.06 17.07 9.29
C GLN A 57 1.69 15.76 9.99
N HIS A 58 0.40 15.49 10.13
CA HIS A 58 -0.09 14.22 10.65
C HIS A 58 0.18 13.09 9.66
N ILE A 59 0.64 11.95 10.17
CA ILE A 59 0.90 10.76 9.35
C ILE A 59 -0.43 10.10 9.01
N SER A 60 -0.88 10.30 7.76
CA SER A 60 -2.10 9.70 7.23
C SER A 60 -1.91 9.11 5.83
N GLN A 61 -0.80 9.43 5.17
CA GLN A 61 -0.47 9.06 3.81
C GLN A 61 0.90 8.36 3.73
N PRO A 62 1.18 7.61 2.64
CA PRO A 62 2.42 6.86 2.51
C PRO A 62 3.68 7.73 2.49
N TRP A 63 3.65 8.92 1.89
CA TRP A 63 4.83 9.81 1.84
C TRP A 63 5.16 10.42 3.21
N GLU A 64 4.16 10.73 4.04
CA GLU A 64 4.37 11.19 5.42
C GLU A 64 4.99 10.07 6.26
N ALA A 65 4.46 8.85 6.18
CA ALA A 65 4.99 7.69 6.89
C ALA A 65 6.44 7.38 6.45
N TYR A 66 6.72 7.51 5.15
CA TYR A 66 8.08 7.35 4.63
C TYR A 66 9.02 8.44 5.14
N ALA A 67 8.59 9.71 5.17
CA ALA A 67 9.40 10.81 5.67
C ALA A 67 9.76 10.63 7.15
N GLU A 68 8.80 10.25 7.98
CA GLU A 68 9.06 9.95 9.39
C GLU A 68 10.00 8.76 9.57
N ALA A 69 9.80 7.68 8.80
CA ALA A 69 10.68 6.51 8.86
C ALA A 69 12.14 6.84 8.52
N MET A 70 12.37 7.82 7.64
CA MET A 70 13.70 8.29 7.29
C MET A 70 14.34 9.12 8.40
N VAL A 71 13.57 9.99 9.07
CA VAL A 71 14.08 10.77 10.22
C VAL A 71 14.44 9.86 11.38
N ILE A 72 13.58 8.89 11.70
CA ILE A 72 13.86 7.88 12.73
C ILE A 72 15.17 7.13 12.41
N ALA A 73 15.41 6.80 11.14
CA ALA A 73 16.63 6.14 10.71
C ALA A 73 17.88 6.99 10.95
N ASP A 74 17.77 8.29 10.67
CA ASP A 74 18.85 9.26 10.85
C ASP A 74 19.20 9.41 12.33
N HIS A 75 18.21 9.69 13.19
CA HIS A 75 18.41 9.77 14.64
C HIS A 75 18.93 8.46 15.23
N ALA A 76 18.46 7.31 14.75
CA ALA A 76 18.96 6.02 15.19
C ALA A 76 20.43 5.80 14.81
N SER A 77 20.81 6.18 13.59
CA SER A 77 22.20 6.13 13.11
C SER A 77 23.10 7.05 13.95
N GLU A 78 22.66 8.29 14.22
CA GLU A 78 23.40 9.23 15.06
C GLU A 78 23.60 8.71 16.48
N MET A 79 22.54 8.19 17.12
CA MET A 79 22.62 7.58 18.45
C MET A 79 23.56 6.36 18.49
N ALA A 80 23.61 5.60 17.40
CA ALA A 80 24.47 4.43 17.27
C ALA A 80 25.90 4.76 16.80
N GLY A 81 26.20 6.03 16.52
CA GLY A 81 27.49 6.45 15.97
C GLY A 81 27.76 5.87 14.57
N GLY A 82 26.73 5.80 13.73
CA GLY A 82 26.78 5.24 12.38
C GLY A 82 26.72 3.72 12.30
N LYS A 83 26.53 3.03 13.43
CA LYS A 83 26.42 1.57 13.50
C LYS A 83 24.98 1.11 13.38
N THR A 84 24.78 -0.09 12.85
CA THR A 84 23.49 -0.79 12.90
C THR A 84 23.28 -1.42 14.28
N TYR A 85 22.03 -1.76 14.61
CA TYR A 85 21.70 -2.48 15.85
C TYR A 85 22.54 -3.73 16.11
N ALA A 86 22.87 -4.48 15.04
CA ALA A 86 23.65 -5.71 15.13
C ALA A 86 25.13 -5.46 15.47
N GLU A 87 25.64 -4.27 15.18
CA GLU A 87 27.04 -3.86 15.40
C GLU A 87 27.25 -3.23 16.78
N LEU A 88 26.17 -2.92 17.51
CA LEU A 88 26.25 -2.38 18.86
C LEU A 88 26.66 -3.45 19.88
N PRO A 89 27.61 -3.14 20.80
CA PRO A 89 27.91 -3.98 21.96
C PRO A 89 26.64 -4.31 22.74
N ARG A 90 26.56 -5.51 23.34
CA ARG A 90 25.34 -5.93 24.05
C ARG A 90 25.01 -5.07 25.26
N ASP A 91 26.02 -4.47 25.87
CA ASP A 91 25.97 -3.58 27.02
C ASP A 91 25.90 -2.09 26.65
N ASP A 92 25.78 -1.77 25.36
CA ASP A 92 25.64 -0.39 24.89
C ASP A 92 24.33 0.23 25.42
N PRO A 93 24.40 1.41 26.08
CA PRO A 93 23.23 2.04 26.68
C PRO A 93 22.17 2.48 25.65
N ASN A 94 22.55 2.69 24.39
CA ASN A 94 21.64 3.13 23.32
C ASN A 94 21.01 1.95 22.56
N ARG A 95 21.43 0.71 22.86
CA ARG A 95 21.02 -0.49 22.10
C ARG A 95 19.50 -0.70 22.08
N GLU A 96 18.83 -0.46 23.19
CA GLU A 96 17.37 -0.58 23.29
C GLU A 96 16.64 0.51 22.48
N SER A 97 17.15 1.74 22.51
CA SER A 97 16.61 2.87 21.74
C SER A 97 16.74 2.63 20.23
N VAL A 98 17.91 2.18 19.77
CA VAL A 98 18.17 1.85 18.36
C VAL A 98 17.33 0.67 17.89
N MET A 99 17.08 -0.31 18.75
CA MET A 99 16.17 -1.42 18.48
C MET A 99 14.74 -0.92 18.27
N THR A 100 14.26 -0.06 19.18
CA THR A 100 12.92 0.53 19.11
C THR A 100 12.75 1.37 17.86
N ALA A 101 13.75 2.19 17.51
CA ALA A 101 13.76 2.96 16.27
C ALA A 101 13.66 2.06 15.03
N SER A 102 14.42 0.96 14.99
CA SER A 102 14.36 -0.02 13.89
C SER A 102 12.96 -0.64 13.75
N PHE A 103 12.29 -0.93 14.87
CA PHE A 103 10.93 -1.46 14.84
C PHE A 103 9.90 -0.43 14.37
N LEU A 104 10.01 0.83 14.81
CA LEU A 104 9.14 1.92 14.36
C LEU A 104 9.34 2.20 12.86
N GLN A 105 10.59 2.24 12.41
CA GLN A 105 10.91 2.37 10.99
C GLN A 105 10.29 1.24 10.17
N ALA A 106 10.44 -0.01 10.61
CA ALA A 106 9.89 -1.16 9.91
C ALA A 106 8.34 -1.16 9.89
N SER A 107 7.70 -0.74 10.98
CA SER A 107 6.24 -0.64 11.03
C SER A 107 5.71 0.45 10.09
N LEU A 108 6.36 1.62 10.04
CA LEU A 108 6.03 2.70 9.09
C LEU A 108 6.21 2.25 7.64
N PHE A 109 7.31 1.57 7.30
CA PHE A 109 7.47 1.02 5.95
C PHE A 109 6.43 -0.05 5.61
N THR A 110 6.03 -0.87 6.59
CA THR A 110 4.94 -1.83 6.40
C THR A 110 3.63 -1.10 6.05
N SER A 111 3.36 0.04 6.67
CA SER A 111 2.23 0.90 6.30
C SER A 111 2.36 1.49 4.89
N VAL A 112 3.55 1.93 4.48
CA VAL A 112 3.81 2.41 3.10
C VAL A 112 3.53 1.31 2.08
N VAL A 113 3.99 0.08 2.35
CA VAL A 113 3.73 -1.09 1.49
C VAL A 113 2.23 -1.39 1.45
N ALA A 114 1.52 -1.32 2.58
CA ALA A 114 0.07 -1.54 2.63
C ALA A 114 -0.70 -0.57 1.73
N PHE A 115 -0.34 0.72 1.72
CA PHE A 115 -0.89 1.69 0.76
C PHE A 115 -0.57 1.31 -0.68
N GLY A 116 0.66 0.91 -0.97
CA GLY A 116 1.08 0.48 -2.30
C GLY A 116 0.27 -0.72 -2.82
N VAL A 117 0.05 -1.72 -1.97
CA VAL A 117 -0.78 -2.90 -2.29
C VAL A 117 -2.24 -2.53 -2.49
N ALA A 118 -2.78 -1.63 -1.67
CA ALA A 118 -4.15 -1.14 -1.81
C ALA A 118 -4.36 -0.40 -3.14
N LEU A 119 -3.42 0.47 -3.52
CA LEU A 119 -3.43 1.15 -4.83
C LEU A 119 -3.27 0.19 -5.99
N LEU A 120 -2.40 -0.83 -5.86
CA LEU A 120 -2.24 -1.86 -6.88
C LEU A 120 -3.55 -2.63 -7.10
N ALA A 121 -4.22 -3.04 -6.03
CA ALA A 121 -5.51 -3.73 -6.11
C ALA A 121 -6.56 -2.84 -6.79
N ALA A 122 -6.63 -1.57 -6.40
CA ALA A 122 -7.55 -0.61 -7.01
C ALA A 122 -7.26 -0.41 -8.51
N GLY A 123 -5.99 -0.18 -8.87
CA GLY A 123 -5.53 0.00 -10.24
C GLY A 123 -5.77 -1.23 -11.11
N LEU A 124 -5.52 -2.44 -10.60
CA LEU A 124 -5.86 -3.68 -11.29
C LEU A 124 -7.37 -3.79 -11.52
N GLY A 125 -8.18 -3.37 -10.56
CA GLY A 125 -9.63 -3.28 -10.71
C GLY A 125 -10.04 -2.44 -11.91
N VAL A 126 -9.45 -1.24 -12.06
CA VAL A 126 -9.68 -0.37 -13.22
C VAL A 126 -9.30 -1.06 -14.54
N VAL A 127 -8.11 -1.67 -14.60
CA VAL A 127 -7.64 -2.36 -15.82
C VAL A 127 -8.58 -3.50 -16.22
N LEU A 128 -9.07 -4.28 -15.25
CA LEU A 128 -10.01 -5.37 -15.51
C LEU A 128 -11.36 -4.82 -16.00
N VAL A 129 -11.90 -3.76 -15.39
CA VAL A 129 -13.14 -3.13 -15.86
C VAL A 129 -13.00 -2.66 -17.32
N LEU A 130 -11.91 -1.97 -17.65
CA LEU A 130 -11.63 -1.51 -19.01
C LEU A 130 -11.52 -2.69 -20.00
N THR A 131 -10.83 -3.75 -19.60
CA THR A 131 -10.67 -4.96 -20.41
C THR A 131 -12.01 -5.65 -20.66
N GLY A 132 -12.84 -5.81 -19.63
CA GLY A 132 -14.17 -6.41 -19.78
C GLY A 132 -15.13 -5.57 -20.61
N ILE A 133 -15.04 -4.23 -20.54
CA ILE A 133 -15.77 -3.33 -21.45
C ILE A 133 -15.31 -3.55 -22.90
N ALA A 134 -14.01 -3.64 -23.15
CA ALA A 134 -13.46 -3.89 -24.49
C ALA A 134 -13.95 -5.22 -25.06
N LEU A 135 -13.90 -6.32 -24.29
CA LEU A 135 -14.41 -7.64 -24.70
C LEU A 135 -15.90 -7.58 -25.08
N ARG A 136 -16.72 -6.87 -24.31
CA ARG A 136 -18.16 -6.73 -24.60
C ARG A 136 -18.47 -5.82 -25.78
N ARG A 137 -17.58 -4.89 -26.13
CA ARG A 137 -17.70 -4.06 -27.34
C ARG A 137 -17.33 -4.88 -28.58
N LEU A 138 -16.23 -5.62 -28.53
CA LEU A 138 -15.78 -6.48 -29.63
C LEU A 138 -16.77 -7.61 -29.93
N ALA A 139 -17.40 -8.21 -28.92
CA ALA A 139 -18.41 -9.26 -29.13
C ALA A 139 -19.72 -8.76 -29.77
N ARG A 140 -19.92 -7.44 -29.87
CA ARG A 140 -21.08 -6.81 -30.51
C ARG A 140 -20.77 -6.24 -31.90
N ALA A 141 -19.48 -6.15 -32.25
CA ALA A 141 -19.02 -5.74 -33.58
C ALA A 141 -19.00 -6.95 -34.51
#